data_AF-A0A7S0GYN1-F1
#
_entry.id   AF-A0A7S0GYN1-F1
#
_cell.length_a   1.000
_cell.length_b   1.000
_cell.length_c   1.000
_cell.angle_alpha   90.00
_cell.angle_beta   90.00
_cell.angle_gamma   90.00
#
_symmetry.space_group_name_H-M   'P 1'
#
loop_
_entity.id
_entity.type
_entity.pdbx_description
1 polymer ?
#
loop_
_entity_poly.entity_id
_entity_poly.type
_entity_poly.pdbx_seq_one_letter_code
_entity_poly.pdbx_strand_id
1 'polypeptide(L)'
;RRPHRRFAAAATDGGGTEDDPWNKGPIDLDARLYGYLLRHTREPEVLRELRVETATLRGSQMQVPPEQGAFMRLLVELTGARRVVEVGTYTGYSSIAMALALPSAADGGKLV
;
A
#
# COMPACT_ATOMS: atom_id res chain seq x y z
N ARG A 1 -7.60 32.26 -15.58
CA ARG A 1 -8.49 31.07 -15.43
C ARG A 1 -7.63 29.85 -15.77
N ARG A 2 -7.19 28.93 -14.91
CA ARG A 2 -7.42 28.55 -13.50
C ARG A 2 -6.04 28.18 -12.89
N PRO A 3 -5.80 28.19 -11.57
CA PRO A 3 -4.69 27.42 -11.02
C PRO A 3 -5.15 25.98 -10.73
N HIS A 4 -4.36 25.02 -11.19
CA HIS A 4 -4.48 23.61 -10.86
C HIS A 4 -4.29 23.43 -9.34
N ARG A 5 -5.27 22.80 -8.68
CA ARG A 5 -5.11 22.34 -7.30
C ARG A 5 -3.98 21.31 -7.27
N ARG A 6 -2.89 21.63 -6.57
CA ARG A 6 -1.90 20.64 -6.12
C ARG A 6 -2.66 19.63 -5.25
N PHE A 7 -2.63 18.35 -5.64
CA PHE A 7 -2.88 17.30 -4.68
C PHE A 7 -1.70 17.33 -3.70
N ALA A 8 -1.98 17.63 -2.45
CA ALA A 8 -0.98 17.51 -1.40
C ALA A 8 -0.72 16.00 -1.22
N ALA A 9 0.40 15.53 -1.75
CA ALA A 9 0.98 14.27 -1.32
C ALA A 9 1.22 14.39 0.19
N ALA A 10 0.70 13.44 0.96
CA ALA A 10 1.12 13.28 2.35
C ALA A 10 2.64 13.17 2.35
N ALA A 11 3.30 14.01 3.13
CA ALA A 11 4.75 14.05 3.21
C ALA A 11 5.27 12.67 3.58
N THR A 12 5.95 12.02 2.63
CA THR A 12 6.95 11.02 2.96
C THR A 12 8.11 11.82 3.53
N ASP A 13 8.28 11.79 4.85
CA ASP A 13 9.50 12.17 5.54
C ASP A 13 10.61 11.16 5.22
N GLY A 14 10.92 11.01 3.93
CA GLY A 14 12.15 10.39 3.47
C GLY A 14 13.28 11.25 4.01
N GLY A 15 13.89 10.80 5.10
CA GLY A 15 14.95 11.48 5.85
C GLY A 15 16.27 11.62 5.10
N GLY A 16 16.23 11.99 3.82
CA GLY A 16 17.38 12.38 3.03
C GLY A 16 17.52 13.91 3.05
N THR A 17 18.73 14.38 3.29
CA THR A 17 19.07 15.80 3.08
C THR A 17 19.18 16.09 1.58
N GLU A 18 19.11 17.37 1.19
CA GLU A 18 19.23 17.80 -0.22
C GLU A 18 20.53 17.34 -0.90
N ASP A 19 21.55 17.02 -0.10
CA ASP A 19 22.89 16.63 -0.54
C ASP A 19 23.18 15.11 -0.50
N ASP A 20 22.20 14.26 -0.17
CA ASP A 20 22.40 12.81 -0.15
C ASP A 20 22.39 12.24 -1.59
N PRO A 21 23.51 11.66 -2.09
CA PRO A 21 23.61 11.13 -3.44
C PRO A 21 22.65 9.94 -3.70
N TRP A 22 22.06 9.37 -2.65
CA TRP A 22 21.06 8.30 -2.71
C TRP A 22 19.64 8.82 -2.52
N ASN A 23 19.46 10.07 -2.10
CA ASN A 23 18.18 10.74 -2.03
C ASN A 23 17.80 11.30 -3.40
N LYS A 24 17.59 10.38 -4.35
CA LYS A 24 16.87 10.70 -5.58
C LYS A 24 15.45 11.04 -5.15
N GLY A 25 14.99 12.23 -5.50
CA GLY A 25 13.66 12.73 -5.11
C GLY A 25 12.54 11.71 -5.36
N PRO A 26 11.39 11.87 -4.69
CA PRO A 26 10.31 10.90 -4.72
C PRO A 26 9.91 10.55 -6.17
N ILE A 27 9.53 9.29 -6.38
CA ILE A 27 9.05 8.81 -7.68
C ILE A 27 7.78 9.58 -8.03
N ASP A 28 7.88 10.55 -8.92
CA ASP A 28 6.73 11.32 -9.41
C ASP A 28 6.01 10.52 -10.50
N LEU A 29 4.76 10.14 -10.23
CA LEU A 29 3.90 9.41 -11.15
C LEU A 29 2.78 10.34 -11.62
N ASP A 30 2.79 10.69 -12.90
CA ASP A 30 1.66 11.41 -13.48
C ASP A 30 0.38 10.55 -13.45
N ALA A 31 -0.78 11.19 -13.60
CA ALA A 31 -2.08 10.50 -13.52
C ALA A 31 -2.24 9.40 -14.58
N ARG A 32 -1.62 9.54 -15.75
CA ARG A 32 -1.70 8.55 -16.84
C ARG A 32 -0.89 7.31 -16.49
N LEU A 33 0.32 7.49 -15.96
CA LEU A 33 1.22 6.42 -15.54
C LEU A 33 0.69 5.72 -14.29
N TYR A 34 0.19 6.47 -13.31
CA TYR A 34 -0.45 5.91 -12.12
C TYR A 34 -1.69 5.10 -12.48
N GLY A 35 -2.54 5.62 -13.39
CA GLY A 35 -3.68 4.86 -13.91
C GLY A 35 -3.27 3.60 -14.68
N TYR A 36 -2.12 3.62 -15.37
CA TYR A 36 -1.56 2.42 -15.99
C TYR A 36 -1.12 1.39 -14.95
N LEU A 37 -0.41 1.81 -13.90
CA LEU A 37 0.02 0.95 -12.80
C LEU A 37 -1.17 0.25 -12.14
N LEU A 38 -2.20 1.01 -11.77
CA LEU A 38 -3.40 0.47 -11.13
C LEU A 38 -4.12 -0.56 -12.01
N ARG A 39 -4.25 -0.30 -13.32
CA ARG A 39 -4.87 -1.27 -14.26
C ARG A 39 -4.11 -2.59 -14.37
N HIS A 40 -2.81 -2.60 -14.10
CA HIS A 40 -1.97 -3.79 -14.17
C HIS A 40 -1.63 -4.36 -12.79
N THR A 41 -2.19 -3.78 -11.72
CA THR A 41 -2.10 -4.31 -10.36
C THR A 41 -3.21 -5.32 -10.15
N ARG A 42 -2.86 -6.53 -9.71
CA ARG A 42 -3.82 -7.59 -9.40
C ARG A 42 -4.31 -7.43 -7.96
N GLU A 43 -5.52 -6.89 -7.82
CA GLU A 43 -6.19 -6.75 -6.52
C GLU A 43 -7.19 -7.90 -6.30
N PRO A 44 -7.02 -8.72 -5.25
CA PRO A 44 -8.04 -9.67 -4.81
C PRO A 44 -9.39 -9.02 -4.49
N GLU A 45 -10.49 -9.71 -4.80
CA GLU A 45 -11.84 -9.16 -4.69
C GLU A 45 -12.18 -8.65 -3.28
N VAL A 46 -11.82 -9.42 -2.24
CA VAL A 46 -12.02 -9.02 -0.84
C VAL A 46 -11.34 -7.69 -0.48
N LEU A 47 -10.18 -7.41 -1.08
CA LEU A 47 -9.46 -6.15 -0.87
C LEU A 47 -10.15 -5.01 -1.62
N ARG A 48 -10.60 -5.26 -2.86
CA ARG A 48 -11.37 -4.28 -3.64
C ARG A 48 -12.66 -3.87 -2.90
N GLU A 49 -13.39 -4.84 -2.35
CA GLU A 49 -14.59 -4.61 -1.54
C GLU A 49 -14.29 -3.76 -0.31
N LEU A 50 -13.27 -4.16 0.47
CA LEU A 50 -12.85 -3.42 1.66
C LEU A 50 -12.42 -1.99 1.33
N ARG A 51 -11.74 -1.77 0.21
CA ARG A 51 -11.32 -0.44 -0.25
C ARG A 51 -12.51 0.44 -0.63
N VAL A 52 -13.49 -0.10 -1.34
CA VAL A 52 -14.72 0.62 -1.67
C VAL A 52 -15.48 1.01 -0.40
N GLU A 53 -15.59 0.09 0.56
CA GLU A 53 -16.25 0.37 1.84
C GLU A 53 -15.48 1.44 2.63
N THR A 54 -14.16 1.28 2.76
CA THR A 54 -13.30 2.21 3.49
C THR A 54 -13.34 3.62 2.91
N ALA A 55 -13.52 3.77 1.59
CA ALA A 55 -13.62 5.07 0.94
C ALA A 55 -14.75 5.95 1.49
N THR A 56 -15.78 5.35 2.10
CA THR A 56 -16.92 6.05 2.71
C THR A 56 -16.65 6.51 4.15
N LEU A 57 -15.59 6.02 4.78
CA LEU A 57 -15.30 6.24 6.19
C LEU A 57 -14.43 7.49 6.42
N ARG A 58 -14.52 8.05 7.64
CA ARG A 58 -13.59 9.10 8.07
C ARG A 58 -12.17 8.52 8.13
N GLY A 59 -11.22 9.27 7.60
CA GLY A 59 -9.82 8.85 7.56
C GLY A 59 -9.48 7.86 6.44
N SER A 60 -10.34 7.73 5.41
CA SER A 60 -10.12 6.82 4.28
C SER A 60 -8.76 6.95 3.59
N GLN A 61 -8.16 8.15 3.66
CA GLN A 61 -6.81 8.44 3.16
C GLN A 61 -5.68 7.67 3.88
N MET A 62 -5.96 7.07 5.04
CA MET A 62 -5.00 6.27 5.81
C MET A 62 -4.81 4.86 5.23
N GLN A 63 -5.68 4.43 4.32
CA GLN A 63 -5.57 3.13 3.68
C GLN A 63 -4.43 3.12 2.66
N VAL A 64 -3.68 2.01 2.61
CA VAL A 64 -2.67 1.80 1.55
C VAL A 64 -3.35 1.58 0.19
N PRO A 65 -2.78 2.10 -0.91
CA PRO A 65 -3.30 1.88 -2.26
C PRO A 65 -3.03 0.44 -2.75
N PRO A 66 -3.77 -0.03 -3.78
CA PRO A 66 -3.73 -1.43 -4.21
C PRO A 66 -2.34 -1.95 -4.61
N GLU A 67 -1.54 -1.13 -5.27
CA GLU A 67 -0.18 -1.48 -5.70
C GLU A 67 0.77 -1.69 -4.52
N GLN A 68 0.56 -0.96 -3.42
CA GLN A 68 1.32 -1.19 -2.19
C GLN A 68 0.89 -2.48 -1.49
N GLY A 69 -0.42 -2.78 -1.45
CA GLY A 69 -0.91 -4.07 -0.93
C GLY A 69 -0.36 -5.26 -1.74
N ALA A 70 -0.34 -5.13 -3.07
CA ALA A 70 0.25 -6.14 -3.96
C ALA A 70 1.76 -6.31 -3.72
N PHE A 71 2.49 -5.21 -3.49
CA PHE A 71 3.91 -5.25 -3.16
C PHE A 71 4.16 -5.93 -1.80
N MET A 72 3.38 -5.60 -0.77
CA MET A 72 3.48 -6.24 0.55
C MET A 72 3.22 -7.74 0.48
N ARG A 73 2.19 -8.15 -0.29
CA ARG A 73 1.91 -9.57 -0.57
C ARG A 73 3.12 -10.26 -1.23
N LEU A 74 3.69 -9.64 -2.26
CA LEU A 74 4.88 -10.16 -2.94
C LEU A 74 6.06 -10.32 -1.97
N LEU A 75 6.28 -9.36 -1.06
CA LEU A 75 7.34 -9.47 -0.05
C LEU A 75 7.11 -10.66 0.89
N VAL A 76 5.88 -10.90 1.36
CA VAL A 76 5.55 -12.08 2.18
C VAL A 76 5.87 -13.37 1.43
N GLU A 77 5.47 -13.46 0.15
CA GLU A 77 5.75 -14.62 -0.70
C GLU A 77 7.26 -14.84 -0.91
N LEU A 78 8.01 -13.79 -1.27
CA LEU A 78 9.44 -13.87 -1.57
C LEU A 78 10.30 -14.18 -0.34
N THR A 79 9.91 -13.66 0.82
CA THR A 79 10.65 -13.87 2.08
C THR A 79 10.28 -15.18 2.75
N GLY A 80 9.19 -15.83 2.34
CA GLY A 80 8.65 -17.01 3.03
C GLY A 80 8.22 -16.69 4.46
N ALA A 81 7.76 -15.46 4.71
CA ALA A 81 7.38 -15.03 6.04
C ALA A 81 6.26 -15.93 6.60
N ARG A 82 6.43 -16.36 7.84
CA ARG A 82 5.41 -17.12 8.60
C ARG A 82 4.77 -16.30 9.70
N ARG A 83 5.42 -15.22 10.12
CA ARG A 83 4.93 -14.31 11.15
C ARG A 83 5.13 -12.89 10.66
N VAL A 84 4.05 -12.12 10.63
CA VAL A 84 4.03 -10.70 10.28
C VAL A 84 3.45 -9.95 11.46
N VAL A 85 4.11 -8.86 11.85
CA VAL A 85 3.61 -7.93 12.87
C VAL A 85 3.26 -6.63 12.14
N GLU A 86 2.03 -6.19 12.28
CA GLU A 86 1.56 -4.93 11.68
C GLU A 86 1.33 -3.88 12.77
N VAL A 87 1.97 -2.73 12.61
CA VAL A 87 1.77 -1.58 13.50
C VAL A 87 0.99 -0.52 12.74
N GLY A 88 -0.28 -0.38 13.09
CA GLY A 88 -1.22 0.54 12.42
C GLY A 88 -2.06 -0.16 11.36
N THR A 89 -3.20 -0.69 11.79
CA THR A 89 -4.08 -1.54 10.95
C THR A 89 -5.16 -0.77 10.21
N TYR A 90 -5.65 0.35 10.77
CA TYR A 90 -6.85 1.05 10.32
C TYR A 90 -8.01 0.07 10.00
N THR A 91 -8.48 -0.01 8.75
CA THR A 91 -9.55 -0.92 8.32
C THR A 91 -9.05 -2.31 7.90
N GLY A 92 -7.75 -2.57 7.95
CA GLY A 92 -7.16 -3.91 7.76
C GLY A 92 -6.83 -4.28 6.31
N TYR A 93 -6.73 -3.31 5.39
CA TYR A 93 -6.39 -3.62 3.99
C TYR A 93 -5.00 -4.26 3.86
N SER A 94 -3.98 -3.63 4.46
CA SER A 94 -2.60 -4.15 4.51
C SER A 94 -2.53 -5.49 5.24
N SER A 95 -3.29 -5.64 6.34
CA SER A 95 -3.43 -6.90 7.08
C SER A 95 -3.89 -8.04 6.19
N ILE A 96 -5.01 -7.84 5.49
CA ILE A 96 -5.58 -8.87 4.61
C ILE A 96 -4.63 -9.14 3.44
N ALA A 97 -4.03 -8.10 2.85
CA ALA A 97 -3.08 -8.27 1.74
C ALA A 97 -1.89 -9.17 2.11
N MET A 98 -1.30 -8.96 3.30
CA MET A 98 -0.22 -9.81 3.81
C MET A 98 -0.73 -11.21 4.21
N ALA A 99 -1.88 -11.30 4.87
CA ALA A 99 -2.45 -12.56 5.32
C ALA A 99 -2.78 -13.51 4.16
N LEU A 100 -3.20 -12.98 3.00
CA LEU A 100 -3.46 -13.77 1.79
C LEU A 100 -2.21 -14.48 1.22
N ALA A 101 -1.01 -14.05 1.60
CA ALA A 101 0.25 -14.67 1.21
C ALA A 101 0.90 -15.53 2.31
N LEU A 102 0.38 -15.46 3.55
CA LEU A 102 0.89 -16.30 4.63
C LEU A 102 0.48 -17.77 4.44
N PRO A 103 1.26 -18.72 4.97
CA PRO A 103 0.79 -20.09 5.12
C PRO A 103 -0.51 -20.14 5.93
N SER A 104 -1.26 -21.23 5.80
CA SER A 104 -2.46 -21.42 6.62
C SER A 104 -2.12 -21.37 8.11
N ALA A 105 -3.11 -21.08 8.96
CA ALA A 105 -2.92 -21.13 10.40
C ALA A 105 -2.47 -22.53 10.88
N ALA A 106 -2.93 -23.60 10.22
CA ALA A 106 -2.51 -24.97 10.51
C ALA A 106 -1.03 -25.21 10.15
N ASP A 107 -0.52 -24.53 9.12
CA ASP A 107 0.89 -24.57 8.70
C ASP A 107 1.76 -23.52 9.44
N GLY A 108 1.21 -22.86 10.46
CA GLY A 108 1.94 -21.94 11.34
C GLY A 108 2.06 -20.49 10.83
N GLY A 109 1.25 -20.09 9.84
CA GLY A 109 1.12 -18.69 9.43
C GLY A 109 0.40 -17.85 10.49
N LYS A 110 0.93 -16.66 10.80
CA LYS A 110 0.36 -15.76 11.81
C LYS A 110 0.57 -14.30 11.43
N LEU A 111 -0.53 -13.54 11.41
CA LEU A 111 -0.53 -12.08 11.44
C LEU A 111 -0.83 -11.63 12.88
N VAL A 112 -0.04 -10.68 13.39
CA VAL A 112 -0.20 -10.10 14.74
C VAL A 112 -0.37 -8.60 14.63
#